data_AF-K2B1P3-F1
#
_entry.id   AF-K2B1P3-F1
#
_cell.length_a   1.000
_cell.length_b   1.000
_cell.length_c   1.000
_cell.angle_alpha   90.00
_cell.angle_beta   90.00
_cell.angle_gamma   90.00
#
_symmetry.space_group_name_H-M   'P 1'
#
loop_
_entity.id
_entity.type
_entity.pdbx_description
1 polymer ?
#
loop_
_entity_poly.entity_id
_entity_poly.type
_entity_poly.pdbx_seq_one_letter_code
_entity_poly.pdbx_strand_id
1 'polypeptide(L)'
;MDEPIIQTPIPPPQKQNKINILIFAIIFLLLASTCFFAFQYVQLKKQISQIIPTPTPFTSPKPTVKADDPTANWKTYTNNQYGLNFKYPITFTLSEEQSSNATYIYLKTNNEELTFEIIKQETDNFLSHLPIKTSKNYNTIVWNFHEPSQYCDAGNCGPTSAGYTTRYEKYLISFILGKVGSTSIIPDQILSTFKFIEKPTSTPTKTTQNSRILTYHIPTGWTIVSDPTNRFTAAYDPKNSQLLETGSEGLNLTKKQLNNDEIGYKSYMSLKLFPYDGGSRHQFIYKYLSINLAPQKQDLGSDYSEIEYLYNNKSCLFLRGIYTSQMPNVWGMCDVGGGNAFLITSYDLDYETTIQTMKFLK
;
A
#
# COMPACT_ATOMS: atom_id res chain seq x y z
N MET A 1 41.07 100.29 33.48
CA MET A 1 40.38 99.15 34.10
C MET A 1 39.42 98.67 33.05
N ASP A 2 39.84 97.70 32.24
CA ASP A 2 39.03 97.10 31.19
C ASP A 2 38.76 95.64 31.60
N GLU A 3 37.49 95.30 31.77
CA GLU A 3 37.02 93.96 32.11
C GLU A 3 37.21 92.99 30.94
N PRO A 4 37.60 91.73 31.20
CA PRO A 4 37.76 90.73 30.16
C PRO A 4 36.41 90.17 29.71
N ILE A 5 36.18 90.19 28.40
CA ILE A 5 34.99 89.64 27.74
C ILE A 5 35.05 88.11 27.79
N ILE A 6 34.08 87.50 28.49
CA ILE A 6 33.88 86.05 28.56
C ILE A 6 33.26 85.59 27.22
N GLN A 7 34.02 84.82 26.43
CA GLN A 7 33.48 84.11 25.26
C GLN A 7 32.67 82.90 25.71
N THR A 8 31.41 82.83 25.27
CA THR A 8 30.56 81.65 25.45
C THR A 8 30.96 80.54 24.47
N PRO A 9 31.01 79.28 24.92
CA PRO A 9 31.43 78.16 24.09
C PRO A 9 30.42 77.86 22.98
N ILE A 10 30.91 77.74 21.76
CA ILE A 10 30.13 77.39 20.57
C ILE A 10 29.63 75.94 20.71
N PRO A 11 28.32 75.66 20.53
CA PRO A 11 27.79 74.31 20.66
C PRO A 11 28.36 73.37 19.58
N PRO A 12 28.66 72.10 19.92
CA PRO A 12 29.25 71.15 19.00
C PRO A 12 28.31 70.82 17.82
N PRO A 13 28.84 70.55 16.62
CA PRO A 13 28.05 70.23 15.44
C PRO A 13 27.21 68.97 15.68
N GLN A 14 25.89 69.11 15.55
CA GLN A 14 24.93 68.03 15.73
C GLN A 14 25.15 66.95 14.66
N LYS A 15 25.65 65.79 15.09
CA LYS A 15 25.94 64.64 14.22
C LYS A 15 24.62 64.06 13.68
N GLN A 16 24.39 64.23 12.39
CA GLN A 16 23.18 63.75 11.71
C GLN A 16 23.17 62.21 11.67
N ASN A 17 22.19 61.60 12.34
CA ASN A 17 22.09 60.14 12.53
C ASN A 17 21.60 59.42 11.25
N LYS A 18 22.52 59.16 10.32
CA LYS A 18 22.27 58.42 9.06
C LYS A 18 21.67 57.01 9.28
N ILE A 19 21.81 56.44 10.48
CA ILE A 19 21.21 55.15 10.86
C ILE A 19 19.67 55.16 10.77
N ASN A 20 19.03 56.28 11.14
CA ASN A 20 17.56 56.34 11.13
C ASN A 20 17.01 56.23 9.70
N ILE A 21 17.70 56.82 8.72
CA ILE A 21 17.32 56.75 7.29
C ILE A 21 17.41 55.30 6.78
N LEU A 22 18.44 54.57 7.16
CA LEU A 22 18.63 53.17 6.77
C LEU A 22 17.51 52.27 7.35
N ILE A 23 17.15 52.48 8.62
CA ILE A 23 16.07 51.73 9.28
C ILE A 23 14.73 51.99 8.58
N PHE A 24 14.41 53.24 8.25
CA PHE A 24 13.20 53.57 7.49
C PHE A 24 13.15 52.90 6.11
N ALA A 25 14.28 52.86 5.39
CA ALA A 25 14.36 52.20 4.10
C ALA A 25 14.11 50.68 4.19
N ILE A 26 14.65 50.01 5.23
CA ILE A 26 14.44 48.58 5.45
C ILE A 26 12.98 48.29 5.80
N ILE A 27 12.36 49.08 6.68
CA ILE A 27 10.95 48.92 7.06
C ILE A 27 10.05 49.09 5.84
N PHE A 28 10.32 50.09 4.99
CA PHE A 28 9.55 50.31 3.77
C PHE A 28 9.68 49.15 2.78
N LEU A 29 10.89 48.59 2.62
CA LEU A 29 11.13 47.44 1.75
C LEU A 29 10.41 46.18 2.25
N LEU A 30 10.39 45.96 3.57
CA LEU A 30 9.67 44.84 4.19
C LEU A 30 8.16 44.98 3.99
N LEU A 31 7.58 46.17 4.19
CA LEU A 31 6.15 46.43 3.93
C LEU A 31 5.77 46.19 2.46
N ALA A 32 6.59 46.65 1.53
CA ALA A 32 6.34 46.45 0.11
C ALA A 32 6.34 44.95 -0.26
N SER A 33 7.25 44.17 0.32
CA SER A 33 7.33 42.73 0.13
C SER A 33 6.09 41.99 0.66
N THR A 34 5.64 42.30 1.88
CA THR A 34 4.42 41.70 2.45
C THR A 34 3.17 42.03 1.63
N CYS A 35 3.03 43.27 1.17
CA CYS A 35 1.93 43.66 0.27
C CYS A 35 1.95 42.86 -1.05
N PHE A 36 3.13 42.65 -1.64
CA PHE A 36 3.28 41.86 -2.87
C PHE A 36 2.89 40.39 -2.67
N PHE A 37 3.35 39.74 -1.60
CA PHE A 37 2.99 38.35 -1.31
C PHE A 37 1.50 38.17 -0.97
N ALA A 38 0.89 39.12 -0.25
CA ALA A 38 -0.54 39.10 0.03
C ALA A 38 -1.36 39.20 -1.26
N PHE A 39 -0.95 40.06 -2.21
CA PHE A 39 -1.60 40.16 -3.51
C PHE A 39 -1.48 38.88 -4.33
N GLN A 40 -0.31 38.25 -4.38
CA GLN A 40 -0.08 36.96 -5.04
C GLN A 40 -0.95 35.84 -4.44
N TYR A 41 -1.04 35.77 -3.12
CA TYR A 41 -1.88 34.79 -2.43
C TYR A 41 -3.36 34.92 -2.78
N VAL A 42 -3.87 36.16 -2.88
CA VAL A 42 -5.27 36.42 -3.29
C VAL A 42 -5.50 35.99 -4.74
N GLN A 43 -4.56 36.23 -5.64
CA GLN A 43 -4.67 35.79 -7.04
C GLN A 43 -4.66 34.25 -7.16
N LEU A 44 -3.78 33.57 -6.41
CA LEU A 44 -3.70 32.10 -6.43
C LEU A 44 -5.00 31.45 -5.93
N LYS A 45 -5.62 32.01 -4.87
CA LYS A 45 -6.94 31.54 -4.39
C LYS A 45 -8.02 31.63 -5.46
N LYS A 46 -8.04 32.72 -6.25
CA LYS A 46 -9.02 32.89 -7.34
C LYS A 46 -8.85 31.82 -8.42
N GLN A 47 -7.61 31.45 -8.75
CA GLN A 47 -7.34 30.39 -9.73
C GLN A 47 -7.80 29.03 -9.21
N ILE A 48 -7.50 28.68 -7.94
CA ILE A 48 -7.88 27.38 -7.35
C ILE A 48 -9.40 27.19 -7.28
N SER A 49 -10.17 28.24 -6.98
CA SER A 49 -11.65 28.16 -6.96
C SER A 49 -12.27 27.90 -8.33
N GLN A 50 -11.56 28.15 -9.44
CA GLN A 50 -12.06 27.88 -10.79
C GLN A 50 -11.71 26.47 -11.30
N ILE A 51 -10.86 25.72 -10.59
CA ILE A 51 -10.43 24.36 -10.99
C ILE A 51 -11.19 23.26 -10.23
N ILE A 52 -12.25 23.59 -9.48
CA ILE A 52 -13.16 22.57 -8.98
C ILE A 52 -14.14 22.30 -10.12
N PRO A 53 -13.97 21.21 -10.91
CA PRO A 53 -14.95 20.87 -11.93
C PRO A 53 -16.30 20.73 -11.22
N THR A 54 -17.30 21.47 -11.68
CA THR A 54 -18.68 21.21 -11.30
C THR A 54 -18.91 19.71 -11.54
N PRO A 55 -19.33 18.93 -10.53
CA PRO A 55 -19.53 17.49 -10.70
C PRO A 55 -20.57 17.32 -11.80
N THR A 56 -20.10 16.93 -12.99
CA THR A 56 -20.98 16.53 -14.07
C THR A 56 -21.82 15.40 -13.50
N PRO A 57 -23.16 15.49 -13.50
CA PRO A 57 -23.98 14.40 -13.03
C PRO A 57 -23.56 13.14 -13.80
N PHE A 58 -23.05 12.17 -13.05
CA PHE A 58 -22.67 10.88 -13.60
C PHE A 58 -23.98 10.22 -14.03
N THR A 59 -24.38 10.43 -15.29
CA THR A 59 -25.42 9.64 -15.90
C THR A 59 -24.90 8.22 -15.92
N SER A 60 -25.37 7.41 -14.96
CA SER A 60 -25.19 5.97 -14.96
C SER A 60 -25.43 5.48 -16.38
N PRO A 61 -24.45 4.82 -17.02
CA PRO A 61 -24.60 4.38 -18.40
C PRO A 61 -25.84 3.51 -18.46
N LYS A 62 -26.85 3.99 -19.18
CA LYS A 62 -27.99 3.18 -19.57
C LYS A 62 -27.42 1.90 -20.18
N PRO A 63 -27.78 0.70 -19.70
CA PRO A 63 -27.13 -0.53 -20.12
C PRO A 63 -27.24 -0.64 -21.64
N THR A 64 -26.11 -0.42 -22.32
CA THR A 64 -25.95 -0.79 -23.72
C THR A 64 -25.98 -2.30 -23.71
N VAL A 65 -27.13 -2.87 -24.05
CA VAL A 65 -27.28 -4.31 -24.26
C VAL A 65 -26.30 -4.69 -25.35
N LYS A 66 -25.14 -5.21 -24.95
CA LYS A 66 -24.18 -5.82 -25.87
C LYS A 66 -24.92 -7.00 -26.46
N ALA A 67 -25.19 -6.95 -27.77
CA ALA A 67 -26.14 -7.82 -28.45
C ALA A 67 -25.84 -9.32 -28.35
N ASP A 68 -24.67 -9.71 -27.82
CA ASP A 68 -24.26 -11.11 -27.64
C ASP A 68 -23.61 -11.35 -26.26
N ASP A 69 -24.23 -10.96 -25.14
CA ASP A 69 -23.80 -11.45 -23.82
C ASP A 69 -24.19 -12.92 -23.69
N PRO A 70 -23.25 -13.90 -23.74
CA PRO A 70 -23.57 -15.32 -23.62
C PRO A 70 -24.17 -15.67 -22.24
N THR A 71 -24.10 -14.76 -21.28
CA THR A 71 -24.64 -14.89 -19.92
C THR A 71 -25.98 -14.15 -19.73
N ALA A 72 -26.60 -13.66 -20.80
CA ALA A 72 -27.85 -12.89 -20.73
C ALA A 72 -28.99 -13.69 -20.07
N ASN A 73 -29.10 -14.99 -20.37
CA ASN A 73 -30.15 -15.88 -19.88
C ASN A 73 -29.73 -16.71 -18.64
N TRP A 74 -28.61 -16.36 -18.01
CA TRP A 74 -28.09 -17.09 -16.87
C TRP A 74 -28.83 -16.71 -15.58
N LYS A 75 -28.91 -17.67 -14.65
CA LYS A 75 -29.40 -17.44 -13.29
C LYS A 75 -28.35 -16.68 -12.51
N THR A 76 -28.76 -15.91 -11.51
CA THR A 76 -27.85 -15.17 -10.61
C THR A 76 -27.89 -15.80 -9.22
N TYR A 77 -26.73 -16.20 -8.71
CA TYR A 77 -26.56 -16.58 -7.31
C TYR A 77 -26.04 -15.37 -6.53
N THR A 78 -26.59 -15.16 -5.34
CA THR A 78 -26.20 -14.09 -4.42
C THR A 78 -26.09 -14.69 -3.03
N ASN A 79 -24.93 -14.54 -2.40
CA ASN A 79 -24.73 -14.90 -1.02
C ASN A 79 -24.38 -13.64 -0.22
N ASN A 80 -25.37 -13.10 0.50
CA ASN A 80 -25.20 -11.88 1.29
C ASN A 80 -24.31 -12.08 2.52
N GLN A 81 -24.22 -13.30 3.04
CA GLN A 81 -23.36 -13.63 4.19
C GLN A 81 -21.87 -13.46 3.82
N TYR A 82 -21.48 -13.89 2.62
CA TYR A 82 -20.11 -13.76 2.12
C TYR A 82 -19.90 -12.54 1.22
N GLY A 83 -20.96 -11.81 0.92
CA GLY A 83 -20.90 -10.63 0.04
C GLY A 83 -20.41 -10.99 -1.35
N LEU A 84 -20.98 -12.02 -1.97
CA LEU A 84 -20.62 -12.44 -3.32
C LEU A 84 -21.84 -12.64 -4.22
N ASN A 85 -21.61 -12.42 -5.52
CA ASN A 85 -22.63 -12.56 -6.56
C ASN A 85 -21.95 -13.06 -7.84
N PHE A 86 -22.56 -14.05 -8.50
CA PHE A 86 -22.12 -14.54 -9.81
C PHE A 86 -23.31 -15.10 -10.59
N LYS A 87 -23.17 -15.20 -11.91
CA LYS A 87 -24.15 -15.85 -12.77
C LYS A 87 -23.73 -17.29 -13.09
N TYR A 88 -24.72 -18.15 -13.35
CA TYR A 88 -24.50 -19.53 -13.78
C TYR A 88 -25.57 -20.00 -14.80
N PRO A 89 -25.26 -20.98 -15.68
CA PRO A 89 -26.20 -21.38 -16.71
C PRO A 89 -27.51 -21.97 -16.15
N ILE A 90 -28.62 -21.75 -16.86
CA ILE A 90 -29.96 -22.18 -16.43
C ILE A 90 -30.08 -23.70 -16.27
N THR A 91 -29.28 -24.46 -17.01
CA THR A 91 -29.22 -25.92 -17.04
C THR A 91 -28.58 -26.54 -15.80
N PHE A 92 -27.90 -25.72 -14.99
CA PHE A 92 -27.30 -26.19 -13.74
C PHE A 92 -28.33 -26.13 -12.61
N THR A 93 -28.33 -27.17 -11.80
CA THR A 93 -28.98 -27.20 -10.50
C THR A 93 -27.99 -26.69 -9.47
N LEU A 94 -28.43 -25.74 -8.64
CA LEU A 94 -27.64 -25.16 -7.56
C LEU A 94 -28.09 -25.76 -6.22
N SER A 95 -27.13 -26.21 -5.42
CA SER A 95 -27.36 -26.59 -4.03
C SER A 95 -26.25 -26.04 -3.12
N GLU A 96 -26.60 -25.63 -1.91
CA GLU A 96 -25.67 -25.10 -0.92
C GLU A 96 -25.59 -26.04 0.28
N GLU A 97 -24.38 -26.26 0.79
CA GLU A 97 -24.10 -27.03 2.00
C GLU A 97 -23.17 -26.22 2.90
N GLN A 98 -23.50 -26.13 4.18
CA GLN A 98 -22.71 -25.40 5.16
C GLN A 98 -22.09 -26.38 6.16
N SER A 99 -20.79 -26.25 6.37
CA SER A 99 -20.05 -26.90 7.45
C SER A 99 -19.60 -25.86 8.49
N SER A 100 -18.95 -26.31 9.57
CA SER A 100 -18.39 -25.39 10.58
C SER A 100 -17.40 -24.39 9.99
N ASN A 101 -16.62 -24.80 8.98
CA ASN A 101 -15.46 -24.08 8.47
C ASN A 101 -15.58 -23.65 7.01
N ALA A 102 -16.53 -24.22 6.26
CA ALA A 102 -16.70 -23.94 4.85
C ALA A 102 -18.18 -23.84 4.43
N THR A 103 -18.42 -23.18 3.31
CA THR A 103 -19.68 -23.25 2.57
C THR A 103 -19.39 -23.74 1.16
N TYR A 104 -20.07 -24.82 0.77
CA TYR A 104 -19.97 -25.43 -0.54
C TYR A 104 -21.21 -25.05 -1.35
N ILE A 105 -21.00 -24.54 -2.55
CA ILE A 105 -22.04 -24.26 -3.53
C ILE A 105 -21.76 -25.17 -4.71
N TYR A 106 -22.60 -26.17 -4.87
CA TYR A 106 -22.50 -27.11 -5.97
C TYR A 106 -23.37 -26.65 -7.13
N LEU A 107 -22.79 -26.61 -8.32
CA LEU A 107 -23.49 -26.43 -9.58
C LEU A 107 -23.37 -27.74 -10.35
N LYS A 108 -24.50 -28.44 -10.55
CA LYS A 108 -24.52 -29.77 -11.16
C LYS A 108 -25.42 -29.83 -12.39
N THR A 109 -24.97 -30.57 -13.40
CA THR A 109 -25.80 -31.11 -14.48
C THR A 109 -25.65 -32.64 -14.51
N ASN A 110 -26.27 -33.33 -15.47
CA ASN A 110 -26.09 -34.78 -15.61
C ASN A 110 -24.65 -35.18 -15.94
N ASN A 111 -23.88 -34.29 -16.58
CA ASN A 111 -22.54 -34.59 -17.11
C ASN A 111 -21.43 -33.77 -16.44
N GLU A 112 -21.78 -32.67 -15.77
CA GLU A 112 -20.84 -31.68 -15.26
C GLU A 112 -21.11 -31.38 -13.79
N GLU A 113 -20.03 -31.22 -13.03
CA GLU A 113 -20.07 -30.81 -11.63
C GLU A 113 -18.99 -29.77 -11.39
N LEU A 114 -19.42 -28.60 -10.92
CA LEU A 114 -18.58 -27.49 -10.50
C LEU A 114 -18.89 -27.22 -9.04
N THR A 115 -17.84 -26.93 -8.27
CA THR A 115 -18.00 -26.62 -6.84
C THR A 115 -17.32 -25.30 -6.53
N PHE A 116 -18.08 -24.35 -6.00
CA PHE A 116 -17.51 -23.23 -5.28
C PHE A 116 -17.39 -23.60 -3.81
N GLU A 117 -16.20 -23.39 -3.27
CA GLU A 117 -15.87 -23.65 -1.89
C GLU A 117 -15.41 -22.34 -1.26
N ILE A 118 -16.12 -21.89 -0.24
CA ILE A 118 -15.82 -20.67 0.51
C ILE A 118 -15.35 -21.11 1.88
N ILE A 119 -14.06 -20.92 2.16
CA ILE A 119 -13.40 -21.48 3.34
C ILE A 119 -12.90 -20.36 4.22
N LYS A 120 -13.12 -20.46 5.53
CA LYS A 120 -12.47 -19.56 6.49
C LYS A 120 -10.96 -19.85 6.50
N GLN A 121 -10.13 -18.81 6.41
CA GLN A 121 -8.68 -18.87 6.15
C GLN A 121 -7.87 -19.83 7.04
N GLU A 122 -8.38 -20.22 8.21
CA GLU A 122 -7.72 -21.14 9.15
C GLU A 122 -7.67 -22.60 8.66
N THR A 123 -8.39 -22.93 7.58
CA THR A 123 -8.35 -24.26 6.98
C THR A 123 -7.82 -24.17 5.55
N ASP A 124 -6.69 -24.83 5.30
CA ASP A 124 -6.18 -25.03 3.95
C ASP A 124 -7.12 -25.93 3.16
N ASN A 125 -7.11 -25.79 1.83
CA ASN A 125 -7.75 -26.75 0.95
C ASN A 125 -6.76 -27.37 -0.01
N PHE A 126 -7.22 -28.42 -0.70
CA PHE A 126 -6.39 -29.15 -1.63
C PHE A 126 -5.77 -28.23 -2.70
N LEU A 127 -6.56 -27.30 -3.28
CA LEU A 127 -6.07 -26.40 -4.32
C LEU A 127 -4.98 -25.44 -3.82
N SER A 128 -5.02 -25.00 -2.55
CA SER A 128 -4.00 -24.09 -2.02
C SER A 128 -2.60 -24.69 -1.92
N HIS A 129 -2.48 -26.02 -1.95
CA HIS A 129 -1.18 -26.70 -1.99
C HIS A 129 -0.65 -26.94 -3.40
N LEU A 130 -1.48 -26.72 -4.43
CA LEU A 130 -1.07 -26.94 -5.81
C LEU A 130 -0.33 -25.73 -6.36
N PRO A 131 0.73 -25.93 -7.17
CA PRO A 131 1.43 -24.84 -7.80
C PRO A 131 0.49 -24.03 -8.70
N ILE A 132 0.63 -22.71 -8.67
CA ILE A 132 -0.09 -21.80 -9.55
C ILE A 132 0.53 -21.92 -10.94
N LYS A 133 -0.26 -22.33 -11.94
CA LYS A 133 0.19 -22.37 -13.34
C LYS A 133 0.05 -21.03 -14.03
N THR A 134 -1.07 -20.35 -13.80
CA THR A 134 -1.35 -19.05 -14.41
C THR A 134 -2.33 -18.27 -13.54
N SER A 135 -2.40 -16.96 -13.75
CA SER A 135 -3.38 -16.10 -13.10
C SER A 135 -4.17 -15.35 -14.16
N LYS A 136 -5.49 -15.29 -14.00
CA LYS A 136 -6.40 -14.55 -14.87
C LYS A 136 -7.08 -13.43 -14.09
N ASN A 137 -7.32 -12.30 -14.74
CA ASN A 137 -8.04 -11.18 -14.13
C ASN A 137 -9.47 -11.13 -14.68
N TYR A 138 -10.46 -11.25 -13.79
CA TYR A 138 -11.88 -11.12 -14.10
C TYR A 138 -12.50 -10.09 -13.16
N ASN A 139 -13.08 -9.01 -13.71
CA ASN A 139 -13.71 -7.95 -12.92
C ASN A 139 -12.83 -7.43 -11.77
N THR A 140 -11.54 -7.17 -12.03
CA THR A 140 -10.53 -6.75 -11.05
C THR A 140 -10.11 -7.81 -10.02
N ILE A 141 -10.70 -9.00 -10.07
CA ILE A 141 -10.36 -10.13 -9.21
C ILE A 141 -9.31 -10.99 -9.92
N VAL A 142 -8.20 -11.23 -9.25
CA VAL A 142 -7.16 -12.15 -9.72
C VAL A 142 -7.51 -13.55 -9.26
N TRP A 143 -7.66 -14.44 -10.23
CA TRP A 143 -7.93 -15.87 -10.03
C TRP A 143 -6.68 -16.66 -10.41
N ASN A 144 -6.13 -17.39 -9.44
CA ASN A 144 -4.98 -18.27 -9.63
C ASN A 144 -5.47 -19.63 -10.09
N PHE A 145 -5.06 -20.04 -11.28
CA PHE A 145 -5.38 -21.34 -11.85
C PHE A 145 -4.35 -22.39 -11.42
N HIS A 146 -4.85 -23.52 -10.95
CA HIS A 146 -4.09 -24.69 -10.55
C HIS A 146 -4.36 -25.83 -11.55
N GLU A 147 -3.29 -26.49 -12.01
CA GLU A 147 -3.42 -27.63 -12.94
C GLU A 147 -4.15 -28.81 -12.31
N PRO A 148 -4.78 -29.67 -13.15
CA PRO A 148 -5.32 -30.93 -12.67
C PRO A 148 -4.24 -31.73 -11.96
N SER A 149 -4.43 -31.97 -10.67
CA SER A 149 -3.56 -32.87 -9.91
C SER A 149 -4.43 -33.83 -9.13
N GLN A 150 -3.87 -35.02 -8.89
CA GLN A 150 -4.54 -36.05 -8.11
C GLN A 150 -4.17 -35.85 -6.65
N TYR A 151 -5.15 -35.59 -5.79
CA TYR A 151 -4.92 -35.63 -4.35
C TYR A 151 -4.87 -37.09 -3.90
N CYS A 152 -3.78 -37.50 -3.28
CA CYS A 152 -3.66 -38.83 -2.69
C CYS A 152 -3.46 -38.69 -1.18
N ASP A 153 -4.35 -39.30 -0.41
CA ASP A 153 -4.24 -39.38 1.05
C ASP A 153 -4.24 -40.85 1.48
N ALA A 154 -3.21 -41.25 2.22
CA ALA A 154 -2.98 -42.63 2.66
C ALA A 154 -3.08 -43.68 1.53
N GLY A 155 -2.65 -43.33 0.32
CA GLY A 155 -2.69 -44.22 -0.85
C GLY A 155 -4.04 -44.29 -1.57
N ASN A 156 -5.08 -43.63 -1.04
CA ASN A 156 -6.34 -43.43 -1.75
C ASN A 156 -6.30 -42.10 -2.49
N CYS A 157 -6.33 -42.19 -3.81
CA CYS A 157 -6.29 -41.02 -4.66
C CYS A 157 -7.70 -40.61 -5.09
N GLY A 158 -8.05 -39.36 -4.84
CA GLY A 158 -9.28 -38.74 -5.32
C GLY A 158 -9.27 -38.53 -6.85
N PRO A 159 -10.36 -38.02 -7.41
CA PRO A 159 -10.39 -37.60 -8.82
C PRO A 159 -9.41 -36.44 -9.05
N THR A 160 -8.79 -36.41 -10.22
CA THR A 160 -8.01 -35.25 -10.65
C THR A 160 -8.94 -34.04 -10.75
N SER A 161 -8.56 -32.96 -10.09
CA SER A 161 -9.34 -31.72 -10.09
C SER A 161 -8.42 -30.56 -10.42
N ALA A 162 -8.90 -29.67 -11.30
CA ALA A 162 -8.30 -28.36 -11.51
C ALA A 162 -9.17 -27.31 -10.84
N GLY A 163 -8.67 -26.09 -10.71
CA GLY A 163 -9.51 -25.03 -10.18
C GLY A 163 -8.87 -23.67 -10.17
N TYR A 164 -9.69 -22.71 -9.78
CA TYR A 164 -9.28 -21.33 -9.58
C TYR A 164 -9.38 -21.00 -8.10
N THR A 165 -8.39 -20.29 -7.57
CA THR A 165 -8.47 -19.75 -6.21
C THR A 165 -8.33 -18.24 -6.23
N THR A 166 -9.03 -17.58 -5.32
CA THR A 166 -8.82 -16.18 -5.00
C THR A 166 -9.02 -15.97 -3.50
N ARG A 167 -8.52 -14.85 -2.98
CA ARG A 167 -8.68 -14.50 -1.57
C ARG A 167 -9.49 -13.21 -1.47
N TYR A 168 -10.47 -13.21 -0.58
CA TYR A 168 -11.30 -12.04 -0.33
C TYR A 168 -11.70 -11.96 1.14
N GLU A 169 -11.33 -10.85 1.79
CA GLU A 169 -11.30 -10.81 3.24
C GLU A 169 -10.69 -12.14 3.79
N LYS A 170 -11.23 -12.67 4.89
CA LYS A 170 -10.80 -13.89 5.56
C LYS A 170 -11.20 -15.19 4.85
N TYR A 171 -11.62 -15.11 3.60
CA TYR A 171 -12.11 -16.25 2.86
C TYR A 171 -11.13 -16.63 1.75
N LEU A 172 -10.76 -17.92 1.74
CA LEU A 172 -10.24 -18.55 0.54
C LEU A 172 -11.46 -18.99 -0.28
N ILE A 173 -11.56 -18.47 -1.50
CA ILE A 173 -12.63 -18.85 -2.43
C ILE A 173 -11.99 -19.71 -3.50
N SER A 174 -12.46 -20.95 -3.57
CA SER A 174 -11.99 -21.94 -4.52
C SER A 174 -13.11 -22.32 -5.45
N PHE A 175 -12.81 -22.39 -6.73
CA PHE A 175 -13.72 -22.80 -7.77
C PHE A 175 -13.15 -24.05 -8.44
N ILE A 176 -13.63 -25.20 -7.99
CA ILE A 176 -13.13 -26.52 -8.35
C ILE A 176 -13.87 -27.02 -9.60
N LEU A 177 -13.10 -27.37 -10.61
CA LEU A 177 -13.55 -27.98 -11.86
C LEU A 177 -13.51 -29.50 -11.63
N GLY A 178 -14.66 -30.08 -11.28
CA GLY A 178 -14.78 -31.52 -11.05
C GLY A 178 -14.74 -32.28 -12.38
N LYS A 179 -15.86 -32.87 -12.79
CA LYS A 179 -15.96 -33.61 -14.08
C LYS A 179 -15.94 -32.70 -15.32
N VAL A 180 -15.86 -31.39 -15.13
CA VAL A 180 -15.77 -30.43 -16.23
C VAL A 180 -14.34 -30.45 -16.75
N GLY A 181 -14.16 -30.89 -18.00
CA GLY A 181 -12.85 -30.83 -18.64
C GLY A 181 -12.27 -29.42 -18.54
N SER A 182 -10.96 -29.32 -18.29
CA SER A 182 -10.23 -28.04 -18.15
C SER A 182 -10.31 -27.13 -19.38
N THR A 183 -10.87 -27.63 -20.48
CA THR A 183 -11.10 -26.94 -21.76
C THR A 183 -12.49 -26.30 -21.87
N SER A 184 -13.39 -26.48 -20.89
CA SER A 184 -14.70 -25.83 -20.90
C SER A 184 -14.56 -24.31 -20.73
N ILE A 185 -15.33 -23.55 -21.52
CA ILE A 185 -15.40 -22.09 -21.42
C ILE A 185 -16.30 -21.61 -20.26
N ILE A 186 -17.15 -22.51 -19.73
CA ILE A 186 -18.13 -22.19 -18.69
C ILE A 186 -17.47 -21.62 -17.42
N PRO A 187 -16.35 -22.17 -16.91
CA PRO A 187 -15.68 -21.60 -15.75
C PRO A 187 -15.25 -20.15 -15.96
N ASP A 188 -14.61 -19.86 -17.10
CA ASP A 188 -14.16 -18.51 -17.43
C ASP A 188 -15.36 -17.55 -17.55
N GLN A 189 -16.48 -17.99 -18.11
CA GLN A 189 -17.72 -17.20 -18.17
C GLN A 189 -18.31 -16.94 -16.78
N ILE A 190 -18.38 -17.95 -15.90
CA ILE A 190 -18.87 -17.76 -14.52
C ILE A 190 -17.97 -16.75 -13.79
N LEU A 191 -16.65 -16.94 -13.84
CA LEU A 191 -15.69 -16.03 -13.20
C LEU A 191 -15.76 -14.60 -13.77
N SER A 192 -16.03 -14.44 -15.07
CA SER A 192 -16.25 -13.13 -15.70
C SER A 192 -17.52 -12.41 -15.21
N THR A 193 -18.44 -13.10 -14.54
CA THR A 193 -19.63 -12.50 -13.91
C THR A 193 -19.51 -12.39 -12.40
N PHE A 194 -18.46 -12.98 -11.82
CA PHE A 194 -18.23 -12.97 -10.39
C PHE A 194 -17.87 -11.57 -9.91
N LYS A 195 -18.48 -11.15 -8.81
CA LYS A 195 -18.18 -9.91 -8.11
C LYS A 195 -18.41 -10.05 -6.61
N PHE A 196 -17.65 -9.27 -5.85
CA PHE A 196 -17.98 -9.03 -4.45
C PHE A 196 -19.07 -7.97 -4.37
N ILE A 197 -20.07 -8.23 -3.54
CA ILE A 197 -21.07 -7.23 -3.16
C ILE A 197 -20.35 -6.32 -2.19
N GLU A 198 -20.22 -5.04 -2.56
CA GLU A 198 -19.69 -4.03 -1.65
C GLU A 198 -20.50 -4.10 -0.35
N LYS A 199 -19.85 -4.55 0.73
CA LYS A 199 -20.41 -4.33 2.06
C LYS A 199 -20.50 -2.82 2.22
N PRO A 200 -21.54 -2.29 2.91
CA PRO A 200 -21.55 -0.88 3.28
C PRO A 200 -20.27 -0.62 4.04
N THR A 201 -19.32 0.00 3.34
CA THR A 201 -17.99 0.23 3.85
C THR A 201 -18.21 1.22 4.97
N SER A 202 -17.92 0.83 6.21
CA SER A 202 -17.67 1.82 7.24
C SER A 202 -16.50 2.63 6.70
N THR A 203 -16.79 3.78 6.08
CA THR A 203 -15.80 4.68 5.53
C THR A 203 -14.68 4.78 6.55
N PRO A 204 -13.44 4.38 6.22
CA PRO A 204 -12.35 4.52 7.16
C PRO A 204 -12.31 5.99 7.53
N THR A 205 -12.67 6.27 8.78
CA THR A 205 -12.68 7.62 9.32
C THR A 205 -11.32 8.20 8.98
N LYS A 206 -11.30 9.30 8.21
CA LYS A 206 -10.10 10.09 7.95
C LYS A 206 -9.55 10.47 9.33
N THR A 207 -8.63 9.67 9.85
CA THR A 207 -7.93 9.99 11.08
C THR A 207 -7.11 11.20 10.72
N THR A 208 -7.49 12.36 11.25
CA THR A 208 -6.71 13.59 11.18
C THR A 208 -5.38 13.32 11.88
N GLN A 209 -4.41 12.73 11.17
CA GLN A 209 -3.20 12.21 11.77
C GLN A 209 -2.21 13.34 12.02
N ASN A 210 -1.81 13.48 13.29
CA ASN A 210 -0.61 14.20 13.70
C ASN A 210 0.60 13.51 13.07
N SER A 211 1.10 14.05 11.95
CA SER A 211 2.32 13.54 11.31
C SER A 211 3.49 13.62 12.29
N ARG A 212 4.20 12.51 12.48
CA ARG A 212 5.43 12.47 13.30
C ARG A 212 6.62 12.95 12.48
N ILE A 213 7.50 13.76 13.07
CA ILE A 213 8.71 14.21 12.38
C ILE A 213 9.82 13.20 12.62
N LEU A 214 10.40 12.64 11.55
CA LEU A 214 11.61 11.83 11.60
C LEU A 214 12.80 12.72 11.27
N THR A 215 13.71 12.85 12.24
CA THR A 215 14.95 13.61 12.09
C THR A 215 16.08 12.66 11.73
N TYR A 216 16.88 13.03 10.74
CA TYR A 216 18.07 12.27 10.39
C TYR A 216 19.03 12.22 11.57
N HIS A 217 19.41 11.03 11.99
CA HIS A 217 20.34 10.80 13.08
C HIS A 217 21.06 9.46 12.86
N ILE A 218 22.39 9.46 13.00
CA ILE A 218 23.19 8.23 13.05
C ILE A 218 23.63 8.03 14.50
N PRO A 219 23.18 6.97 15.18
CA PRO A 219 23.64 6.68 16.52
C PRO A 219 25.13 6.37 16.57
N THR A 220 25.78 6.72 17.68
CA THR A 220 27.21 6.48 17.88
C THR A 220 27.54 4.98 17.76
N GLY A 221 28.57 4.67 16.96
CA GLY A 221 29.05 3.29 16.76
C GLY A 221 28.30 2.50 15.68
N TRP A 222 27.30 3.09 15.02
CA TRP A 222 26.63 2.47 13.88
C TRP A 222 27.51 2.53 12.62
N THR A 223 27.36 1.51 11.76
CA THR A 223 28.08 1.40 10.49
C THR A 223 27.19 1.89 9.35
N ILE A 224 27.72 2.79 8.50
CA ILE A 224 27.03 3.28 7.31
C ILE A 224 27.32 2.35 6.14
N VAL A 225 26.29 2.01 5.37
CA VAL A 225 26.37 1.23 4.13
C VAL A 225 25.65 1.95 3.01
N SER A 226 26.24 1.90 1.82
CA SER A 226 25.59 2.32 0.57
C SER A 226 24.90 1.13 -0.08
N ASP A 227 23.79 1.38 -0.77
CA ASP A 227 23.23 0.38 -1.67
C ASP A 227 24.20 0.07 -2.84
N PRO A 228 24.06 -1.08 -3.53
CA PRO A 228 24.99 -1.49 -4.60
C PRO A 228 25.15 -0.50 -5.74
N THR A 229 24.15 0.36 -5.95
CA THR A 229 24.16 1.36 -7.01
C THR A 229 24.50 2.77 -6.50
N ASN A 230 24.82 2.89 -5.21
CA ASN A 230 25.21 4.14 -4.54
C ASN A 230 24.20 5.29 -4.71
N ARG A 231 22.91 4.95 -4.81
CA ARG A 231 21.76 5.85 -4.83
C ARG A 231 21.33 6.26 -3.42
N PHE A 232 21.64 5.48 -2.39
CA PHE A 232 21.33 5.84 -1.00
C PHE A 232 22.25 5.15 0.00
N THR A 233 22.26 5.67 1.23
CA THR A 233 22.90 5.04 2.37
C THR A 233 21.90 4.78 3.49
N ALA A 234 22.20 3.79 4.33
CA ALA A 234 21.57 3.61 5.64
C ALA A 234 22.67 3.25 6.65
N ALA A 235 22.39 3.40 7.94
CA ALA A 235 23.25 2.91 9.00
C ALA A 235 22.56 1.77 9.77
N TYR A 236 23.36 0.86 10.31
CA TYR A 236 22.88 -0.21 11.18
C TYR A 236 23.80 -0.39 12.38
N ASP A 237 23.27 -0.98 13.46
CA ASP A 237 24.08 -1.33 14.63
C ASP A 237 24.88 -2.61 14.36
N PRO A 238 26.21 -2.55 14.21
CA PRO A 238 27.01 -3.73 13.91
C PRO A 238 27.08 -4.72 15.07
N LYS A 239 26.64 -4.37 16.29
CA LYS A 239 26.55 -5.31 17.41
C LYS A 239 25.34 -6.23 17.28
N ASN A 240 24.22 -5.68 16.83
CA ASN A 240 22.92 -6.36 16.82
C ASN A 240 22.47 -6.80 15.43
N SER A 241 23.10 -6.26 14.37
CA SER A 241 22.70 -6.50 12.99
C SER A 241 23.91 -6.57 12.05
N GLN A 242 23.67 -7.10 10.87
CA GLN A 242 24.64 -7.16 9.78
C GLN A 242 23.92 -7.01 8.45
N LEU A 243 24.66 -6.57 7.45
CA LEU A 243 24.20 -6.55 6.07
C LEU A 243 24.10 -8.00 5.55
N LEU A 244 22.91 -8.39 5.09
CA LEU A 244 22.72 -9.58 4.27
C LEU A 244 23.08 -9.21 2.83
N GLU A 245 23.65 -10.15 2.06
CA GLU A 245 24.09 -9.93 0.67
C GLU A 245 23.20 -8.94 -0.08
N THR A 246 23.83 -7.91 -0.62
CA THR A 246 23.12 -6.84 -1.31
C THR A 246 22.80 -7.32 -2.72
N GLY A 247 21.57 -7.82 -2.89
CA GLY A 247 20.99 -7.95 -4.21
C GLY A 247 20.98 -6.58 -4.92
N SER A 248 20.96 -6.58 -6.25
CA SER A 248 20.95 -5.35 -7.08
C SER A 248 19.81 -4.38 -6.77
N GLU A 249 18.84 -4.79 -5.95
CA GLU A 249 17.61 -4.06 -5.67
C GLU A 249 17.64 -3.21 -4.39
N GLY A 250 18.68 -3.28 -3.55
CA GLY A 250 18.77 -2.44 -2.35
C GLY A 250 19.61 -3.01 -1.20
N LEU A 251 19.25 -2.65 0.03
CA LEU A 251 19.89 -3.09 1.27
C LEU A 251 18.97 -4.05 2.03
N ASN A 252 19.52 -5.16 2.50
CA ASN A 252 18.83 -6.10 3.39
C ASN A 252 19.62 -6.22 4.68
N LEU A 253 18.99 -5.98 5.83
CA LEU A 253 19.61 -6.11 7.13
C LEU A 253 19.07 -7.37 7.83
N THR A 254 19.96 -8.11 8.47
CA THR A 254 19.61 -9.27 9.32
C THR A 254 20.10 -9.04 10.74
N LYS A 255 19.38 -9.56 11.74
CA LYS A 255 19.82 -9.50 13.14
C LYS A 255 20.92 -10.53 13.34
N LYS A 256 21.98 -10.16 14.06
CA LYS A 256 22.97 -11.13 14.55
C LYS A 256 22.26 -11.97 15.60
N GLN A 257 22.14 -13.27 15.36
CA GLN A 257 21.42 -14.16 16.27
C GLN A 257 22.02 -14.07 17.68
N LEU A 258 21.16 -13.87 18.67
CA LEU A 258 21.48 -14.06 20.08
C LEU A 258 21.34 -15.55 20.40
N ASN A 259 22.31 -16.37 19.98
CA ASN A 259 22.48 -17.78 20.33
C ASN A 259 21.42 -18.81 19.84
N ASN A 260 21.91 -19.74 19.02
CA ASN A 260 21.50 -21.13 18.76
C ASN A 260 20.07 -21.50 18.29
N ASP A 261 20.07 -22.12 17.10
CA ASP A 261 19.23 -23.24 16.63
C ASP A 261 17.94 -23.00 15.82
N GLU A 262 17.50 -21.77 15.57
CA GLU A 262 16.48 -21.52 14.52
C GLU A 262 17.10 -20.95 13.25
N ILE A 263 17.49 -21.86 12.37
CA ILE A 263 18.02 -21.59 11.03
C ILE A 263 16.88 -21.04 10.16
N GLY A 264 16.81 -19.72 10.07
CA GLY A 264 16.04 -19.02 9.06
C GLY A 264 16.60 -17.63 8.88
N TYR A 265 17.50 -17.46 7.89
CA TYR A 265 18.01 -16.15 7.47
C TYR A 265 16.89 -15.31 6.85
N LYS A 266 15.95 -14.80 7.67
CA LYS A 266 14.99 -13.80 7.23
C LYS A 266 15.62 -12.44 7.53
N SER A 267 15.86 -11.65 6.47
CA SER A 267 16.18 -10.23 6.64
C SER A 267 15.11 -9.60 7.54
N TYR A 268 15.50 -8.98 8.66
CA TYR A 268 14.53 -8.32 9.53
C TYR A 268 14.05 -7.01 8.92
N MET A 269 14.85 -6.40 8.05
CA MET A 269 14.51 -5.18 7.33
C MET A 269 15.03 -5.19 5.90
N SER A 270 14.23 -4.69 4.96
CA SER A 270 14.63 -4.44 3.56
C SER A 270 14.36 -2.98 3.21
N LEU A 271 15.33 -2.37 2.51
CA LEU A 271 15.28 -1.01 2.01
C LEU A 271 15.56 -1.05 0.51
N LYS A 272 14.57 -0.71 -0.30
CA LYS A 272 14.67 -0.70 -1.77
C LYS A 272 14.22 0.63 -2.32
N LEU A 273 14.77 1.05 -3.46
CA LEU A 273 14.41 2.31 -4.11
C LEU A 273 13.77 2.04 -5.48
N PHE A 274 12.53 2.49 -5.66
CA PHE A 274 11.75 2.28 -6.86
C PHE A 274 11.21 3.59 -7.45
N PRO A 275 10.91 3.61 -8.76
CA PRO A 275 10.21 4.72 -9.39
C PRO A 275 8.85 4.98 -8.74
N TYR A 276 8.52 6.25 -8.53
CA TYR A 276 7.28 6.72 -7.94
C TYR A 276 6.74 7.91 -8.72
N ASP A 277 5.49 7.82 -9.17
CA ASP A 277 4.82 8.79 -10.02
C ASP A 277 4.06 9.87 -9.23
N GLY A 278 4.10 9.82 -7.89
CA GLY A 278 3.33 10.71 -7.02
C GLY A 278 1.89 10.25 -6.78
N GLY A 279 1.54 9.02 -7.18
CA GLY A 279 0.21 8.42 -7.00
C GLY A 279 -0.10 8.01 -5.56
N SER A 280 -0.91 6.96 -5.40
CA SER A 280 -1.27 6.46 -4.07
C SER A 280 -0.09 5.74 -3.41
N ARG A 281 0.25 6.13 -2.18
CA ARG A 281 1.31 5.51 -1.37
C ARG A 281 0.98 4.06 -1.01
N HIS A 282 -0.28 3.77 -0.70
CA HIS A 282 -0.76 2.40 -0.49
C HIS A 282 -0.56 1.55 -1.75
N GLN A 283 -0.95 2.06 -2.93
CA GLN A 283 -0.76 1.33 -4.19
C GLN A 283 0.71 1.10 -4.51
N PHE A 284 1.58 2.08 -4.24
CA PHE A 284 3.04 1.91 -4.36
C PHE A 284 3.54 0.76 -3.49
N ILE A 285 3.17 0.74 -2.20
CA ILE A 285 3.56 -0.32 -1.26
C ILE A 285 3.11 -1.68 -1.79
N TYR A 286 1.84 -1.84 -2.18
CA TYR A 286 1.29 -3.13 -2.60
C TYR A 286 1.88 -3.64 -3.92
N LYS A 287 2.14 -2.72 -4.85
CA LYS A 287 2.76 -3.03 -6.14
C LYS A 287 4.14 -3.63 -5.96
N TYR A 288 5.00 -3.00 -5.16
CA TYR A 288 6.41 -3.43 -5.04
C TYR A 288 6.66 -4.52 -4.01
N LEU A 289 5.67 -4.84 -3.18
CA LEU A 289 5.67 -6.05 -2.37
C LEU A 289 5.28 -7.32 -3.14
N SER A 290 4.99 -7.21 -4.45
CA SER A 290 4.51 -8.32 -5.29
C SER A 290 3.21 -8.98 -4.81
N ILE A 291 2.50 -8.33 -3.88
CA ILE A 291 1.19 -8.78 -3.40
C ILE A 291 0.07 -8.26 -4.29
N ASN A 292 0.28 -7.18 -5.07
CA ASN A 292 -0.67 -6.54 -5.99
C ASN A 292 -2.07 -6.24 -5.39
N LEU A 293 -2.23 -6.42 -4.09
CA LEU A 293 -3.48 -6.40 -3.36
C LEU A 293 -3.22 -5.73 -2.01
N ALA A 294 -4.18 -4.90 -1.60
CA ALA A 294 -4.19 -4.34 -0.27
C ALA A 294 -4.31 -5.47 0.77
N PRO A 295 -3.64 -5.34 1.94
CA PRO A 295 -3.86 -6.22 3.06
C PRO A 295 -5.34 -6.11 3.43
N GLN A 296 -5.97 -7.27 3.56
CA GLN A 296 -7.38 -7.38 3.86
C GLN A 296 -7.59 -7.19 5.36
N LYS A 297 -8.83 -6.91 5.79
CA LYS A 297 -9.14 -6.60 7.20
C LYS A 297 -8.61 -7.62 8.20
N GLN A 298 -8.57 -8.91 7.85
CA GLN A 298 -8.04 -9.97 8.72
C GLN A 298 -6.51 -10.07 8.72
N ASP A 299 -5.86 -9.54 7.68
CA ASP A 299 -4.41 -9.39 7.66
C ASP A 299 -4.00 -8.25 8.60
N LEU A 300 -4.94 -7.38 8.98
CA LEU A 300 -4.72 -6.28 9.91
C LEU A 300 -4.90 -6.78 11.34
N GLY A 301 -3.81 -6.78 12.09
CA GLY A 301 -3.79 -7.02 13.52
C GLY A 301 -4.67 -6.08 14.31
N SER A 302 -4.96 -6.45 15.56
CA SER A 302 -5.56 -5.51 16.51
C SER A 302 -4.67 -4.30 16.81
N ASP A 303 -3.36 -4.41 16.58
CA ASP A 303 -2.38 -3.33 16.67
C ASP A 303 -2.14 -2.61 15.34
N TYR A 304 -2.97 -2.90 14.32
CA TYR A 304 -2.84 -2.26 13.01
C TYR A 304 -2.93 -0.75 13.13
N SER A 305 -1.95 -0.08 12.51
CA SER A 305 -1.92 1.37 12.45
C SER A 305 -1.27 1.82 11.16
N GLU A 306 -1.88 2.82 10.55
CA GLU A 306 -1.20 3.67 9.59
C GLU A 306 -0.47 4.76 10.36
N ILE A 307 0.77 5.07 9.98
CA ILE A 307 1.55 6.13 10.62
C ILE A 307 2.14 7.02 9.55
N GLU A 308 1.73 8.29 9.59
CA GLU A 308 2.26 9.36 8.77
C GLU A 308 3.53 9.95 9.40
N TYR A 309 4.62 9.96 8.63
CA TYR A 309 5.83 10.68 9.00
C TYR A 309 6.21 11.75 7.99
N LEU A 310 6.90 12.77 8.49
CA LEU A 310 7.67 13.72 7.69
C LEU A 310 9.16 13.43 7.88
N TYR A 311 9.82 12.97 6.82
CA TYR A 311 11.25 12.73 6.80
C TYR A 311 11.93 13.68 5.83
N ASN A 312 12.78 14.59 6.32
CA ASN A 312 13.37 15.67 5.50
C ASN A 312 12.33 16.44 4.66
N ASN A 313 11.20 16.80 5.27
CA ASN A 313 10.03 17.43 4.64
C ASN A 313 9.39 16.61 3.51
N LYS A 314 9.68 15.31 3.43
CA LYS A 314 9.02 14.37 2.53
C LYS A 314 8.05 13.49 3.29
N SER A 315 6.99 13.10 2.60
CA SER A 315 5.96 12.27 3.17
C SER A 315 6.39 10.81 3.20
N CYS A 316 6.21 10.17 4.35
CA CYS A 316 6.29 8.72 4.48
C CYS A 316 4.99 8.18 5.06
N LEU A 317 4.61 6.99 4.60
CA LEU A 317 3.48 6.21 5.12
C LEU A 317 4.00 4.86 5.59
N PHE A 318 3.67 4.46 6.80
CA PHE A 318 3.92 3.11 7.31
C PHE A 318 2.62 2.44 7.69
N LEU A 319 2.48 1.19 7.30
CA LEU A 319 1.43 0.27 7.69
C LEU A 319 2.06 -0.73 8.65
N ARG A 320 1.71 -0.63 9.93
CA ARG A 320 2.18 -1.53 10.99
C ARG A 320 1.08 -2.53 11.35
N GLY A 321 1.46 -3.72 11.79
CA GLY A 321 0.53 -4.71 12.34
C GLY A 321 -0.15 -5.50 11.23
N ILE A 322 0.59 -5.81 10.17
CA ILE A 322 0.10 -6.64 9.06
C ILE A 322 0.63 -8.06 9.23
N TYR A 323 -0.25 -9.01 9.46
CA TYR A 323 0.08 -10.41 9.72
C TYR A 323 -0.31 -11.28 8.53
N THR A 324 0.47 -11.21 7.46
CA THR A 324 0.35 -12.15 6.32
C THR A 324 1.47 -13.19 6.39
N SER A 325 1.14 -14.45 6.10
CA SER A 325 2.11 -15.55 6.15
C SER A 325 3.35 -15.20 5.32
N GLN A 326 4.53 -15.32 5.94
CA GLN A 326 5.85 -15.06 5.34
C GLN A 326 6.18 -13.60 5.01
N MET A 327 5.33 -12.61 5.31
CA MET A 327 5.60 -11.20 5.02
C MET A 327 6.05 -10.42 6.27
N PRO A 328 6.82 -9.34 6.10
CA PRO A 328 7.15 -8.41 7.17
C PRO A 328 5.89 -7.79 7.80
N ASN A 329 5.93 -7.49 9.11
CA ASN A 329 4.79 -6.93 9.84
C ASN A 329 4.61 -5.40 9.66
N VAL A 330 5.62 -4.76 9.05
CA VAL A 330 5.65 -3.32 8.78
C VAL A 330 5.98 -3.11 7.32
N TRP A 331 5.11 -2.36 6.61
CA TRP A 331 5.30 -1.97 5.22
C TRP A 331 5.30 -0.45 5.12
N GLY A 332 6.32 0.13 4.51
CA GLY A 332 6.46 1.56 4.43
C GLY A 332 6.82 2.04 3.04
N MET A 333 6.43 3.27 2.75
CA MET A 333 7.10 4.06 1.72
C MET A 333 7.49 5.43 2.21
N CYS A 334 8.58 5.95 1.66
CA CYS A 334 9.02 7.33 1.83
C CYS A 334 9.29 7.95 0.46
N ASP A 335 8.61 9.04 0.12
CA ASP A 335 8.97 9.85 -1.05
C ASP A 335 10.37 10.44 -0.84
N VAL A 336 11.26 10.30 -1.81
CA VAL A 336 12.60 10.92 -1.76
C VAL A 336 12.76 12.05 -2.77
N GLY A 337 11.72 12.34 -3.55
CA GLY A 337 11.76 13.25 -4.68
C GLY A 337 12.39 12.63 -5.93
N GLY A 338 12.44 13.42 -7.01
CA GLY A 338 13.05 12.99 -8.28
C GLY A 338 12.34 11.81 -8.93
N GLY A 339 11.05 11.60 -8.64
CA GLY A 339 10.27 10.48 -9.17
C GLY A 339 10.63 9.13 -8.57
N ASN A 340 11.16 9.09 -7.34
CA ASN A 340 11.52 7.87 -6.64
C ASN A 340 10.95 7.84 -5.21
N ALA A 341 10.73 6.64 -4.70
CA ALA A 341 10.38 6.41 -3.31
C ALA A 341 11.09 5.16 -2.77
N PHE A 342 11.38 5.17 -1.46
CA PHE A 342 11.79 3.97 -0.76
C PHE A 342 10.59 3.05 -0.57
N LEU A 343 10.77 1.75 -0.82
CA LEU A 343 9.98 0.68 -0.22
C LEU A 343 10.75 0.16 1.00
N ILE A 344 10.09 0.15 2.14
CA ILE A 344 10.67 -0.25 3.42
C ILE A 344 9.84 -1.40 3.95
N THR A 345 10.48 -2.49 4.36
CA THR A 345 9.78 -3.59 5.02
C THR A 345 10.52 -3.99 6.28
N SER A 346 9.80 -4.35 7.34
CA SER A 346 10.40 -4.79 8.59
C SER A 346 9.56 -5.83 9.32
N TYR A 347 10.20 -6.88 9.84
CA TYR A 347 9.60 -7.80 10.81
C TYR A 347 9.70 -7.25 12.24
N ASP A 348 10.56 -6.25 12.45
CA ASP A 348 10.75 -5.57 13.73
C ASP A 348 9.85 -4.33 13.85
N LEU A 349 9.31 -4.11 15.05
CA LEU A 349 8.54 -2.93 15.40
C LEU A 349 9.43 -1.72 15.71
N ASP A 350 10.72 -1.93 16.01
CA ASP A 350 11.71 -0.87 16.30
C ASP A 350 12.39 -0.32 15.04
N TYR A 351 11.71 -0.43 13.90
CA TYR A 351 12.21 -0.08 12.58
C TYR A 351 12.55 1.43 12.41
N GLU A 352 11.92 2.30 13.22
CA GLU A 352 12.09 3.76 13.13
C GLU A 352 13.56 4.20 13.28
N THR A 353 14.32 3.54 14.16
CA THR A 353 15.74 3.87 14.41
C THR A 353 16.59 3.71 13.16
N THR A 354 16.34 2.66 12.37
CA THR A 354 17.07 2.43 11.12
C THR A 354 16.63 3.42 10.05
N ILE A 355 15.34 3.74 9.97
CA ILE A 355 14.80 4.71 9.00
C ILE A 355 15.40 6.11 9.20
N GLN A 356 15.60 6.54 10.45
CA GLN A 356 16.23 7.82 10.77
C GLN A 356 17.67 7.94 10.25
N THR A 357 18.30 6.84 9.85
CA THR A 357 19.67 6.84 9.31
C THR A 357 19.73 6.89 7.78
N MET A 358 18.58 6.81 7.09
CA MET A 358 18.55 6.68 5.63
C MET A 358 18.84 7.99 4.93
N LYS A 359 19.72 8.00 3.92
CA LYS A 359 20.03 9.21 3.18
C LYS A 359 20.03 8.92 1.69
N PHE A 360 19.16 9.60 0.95
CA PHE A 360 19.19 9.56 -0.52
C PHE A 360 20.40 10.34 -1.03
N LEU A 361 21.18 9.72 -1.91
CA LEU A 361 22.34 10.30 -2.58
C LEU A 361 21.86 10.74 -3.98
N LYS A 362 21.90 12.05 -4.24
CA LYS A 362 21.39 12.65 -5.48
C LYS A 362 22.14 12.18 -6.71
#